data_AF-A0A371RW70-F1
#
_entry.id   AF-A0A371RW70-F1
#
_cell.length_a   1.000
_cell.length_b   1.000
_cell.length_c   1.000
_cell.angle_alpha   90.00
_cell.angle_beta   90.00
_cell.angle_gamma   90.00
#
_symmetry.space_group_name_H-M   'P 1'
#
loop_
_entity.id
_entity.type
_entity.pdbx_description
1 polymer ?
#
loop_
_entity_poly.entity_id
_entity_poly.type
_entity_poly.pdbx_seq_one_letter_code
_entity_poly.pdbx_strand_id
1 'polypeptide(L)'
;MKPLKTKALEWINSLYEKYPLDQKEKVLMDYPFYFKLEGFADEPEVYLRTTNDGLEFGYEATQWDGYMPSPIPGVYKKHSLPWETLQSLNKEKQQEIILELLMKTINTRKRQYRKCQFCGEKVAVEHRFDKDTCHGCASDHFGVVY
;
A
#
# COMPACT_ATOMS: atom_id res chain seq x y z
N MET A 1 6.13 17.60 -12.01
CA MET A 1 5.51 16.37 -11.48
C MET A 1 4.50 16.78 -10.41
N LYS A 2 3.23 16.36 -10.48
CA LYS A 2 2.24 16.71 -9.43
C LYS A 2 2.67 16.14 -8.07
N PRO A 3 2.46 16.85 -6.95
CA PRO A 3 2.71 16.30 -5.61
C PRO A 3 1.91 15.01 -5.38
N LEU A 4 2.51 14.03 -4.69
CA LEU A 4 1.88 12.74 -4.41
C LEU A 4 0.52 12.88 -3.71
N LYS A 5 0.42 13.83 -2.76
CA LYS A 5 -0.83 14.14 -2.05
C LYS A 5 -1.94 14.58 -3.01
N THR A 6 -1.61 15.36 -4.04
CA THR A 6 -2.57 15.82 -5.06
C THR A 6 -3.03 14.64 -5.91
N LYS A 7 -2.11 13.78 -6.37
CA LYS A 7 -2.48 12.55 -7.10
C LYS A 7 -3.38 11.63 -6.27
N ALA A 8 -3.07 11.46 -4.99
CA ALA A 8 -3.86 10.65 -4.07
C ALA A 8 -5.27 11.23 -3.86
N LEU A 9 -5.41 12.55 -3.75
CA LEU A 9 -6.71 13.21 -3.64
C LEU A 9 -7.53 13.08 -4.93
N GLU A 10 -6.90 13.27 -6.10
CA GLU A 10 -7.54 13.05 -7.41
C GLU A 10 -8.04 11.61 -7.54
N TRP A 11 -7.24 10.63 -7.09
CA TRP A 11 -7.64 9.23 -7.07
C TRP A 11 -8.84 8.98 -6.14
N ILE A 12 -8.83 9.50 -4.90
CA ILE A 12 -9.96 9.39 -3.97
C ILE A 12 -11.23 10.01 -4.57
N ASN A 13 -11.14 11.19 -5.17
CA ASN A 13 -12.28 11.83 -5.82
C ASN A 13 -12.86 10.96 -6.94
N SER A 14 -12.00 10.36 -7.76
CA SER A 14 -12.42 9.43 -8.81
C SER A 14 -13.11 8.18 -8.26
N LEU A 15 -12.73 7.71 -7.06
CA LEU A 15 -13.39 6.60 -6.40
C LEU A 15 -14.80 6.98 -5.94
N TYR A 16 -14.99 8.17 -5.37
CA TYR A 16 -16.32 8.68 -4.97
C TYR A 16 -17.27 8.92 -6.16
N GLU A 17 -16.74 9.21 -7.34
CA GLU A 17 -17.55 9.35 -8.57
C GLU A 17 -18.01 7.99 -9.11
N LYS A 18 -17.16 6.97 -9.00
CA LYS A 18 -17.42 5.64 -9.57
C LYS A 18 -18.12 4.69 -8.60
N TYR A 19 -17.90 4.89 -7.30
CA TYR A 19 -18.35 3.99 -6.25
C TYR A 19 -18.96 4.81 -5.10
N PRO A 20 -20.10 4.38 -4.56
CA PRO A 20 -20.72 5.03 -3.41
C PRO A 20 -19.99 4.62 -2.13
N LEU A 21 -18.73 5.06 -1.96
CA LEU A 21 -17.86 4.73 -0.81
C LEU A 21 -18.44 5.14 0.55
N ASP A 22 -19.49 5.96 0.56
CA ASP A 22 -20.25 6.43 1.71
C ASP A 22 -21.48 5.58 2.04
N GLN A 23 -21.90 4.65 1.16
CA GLN A 23 -23.12 3.87 1.30
C GLN A 23 -22.82 2.39 1.49
N LYS A 24 -22.63 1.98 2.76
CA LYS A 24 -22.36 0.59 3.18
C LYS A 24 -23.18 -0.47 2.41
N GLU A 25 -24.45 -0.18 2.14
CA GLU A 25 -25.40 -1.10 1.48
C GLU A 25 -25.18 -1.29 -0.02
N LYS A 26 -24.44 -0.38 -0.68
CA LYS A 26 -24.18 -0.40 -2.14
C LYS A 26 -22.72 -0.65 -2.50
N VAL A 27 -21.86 -0.76 -1.50
CA VAL A 27 -20.43 -0.99 -1.68
C VAL A 27 -20.19 -2.47 -1.92
N LEU A 28 -19.38 -2.79 -2.94
CA LEU A 28 -18.82 -4.13 -3.12
C LEU A 28 -17.98 -4.47 -1.89
N MET A 29 -18.45 -5.40 -1.06
CA MET A 29 -17.70 -5.88 0.10
C MET A 29 -16.45 -6.63 -0.36
N ASP A 30 -15.36 -6.43 0.37
CA ASP A 30 -14.04 -7.04 0.16
C ASP A 30 -13.38 -6.70 -1.19
N TYR A 31 -13.74 -5.57 -1.80
CA TYR A 31 -13.12 -5.11 -3.04
C TYR A 31 -11.95 -4.14 -2.76
N PRO A 32 -10.70 -4.52 -3.07
CA PRO A 32 -9.55 -3.64 -2.93
C PRO A 32 -9.42 -2.69 -4.12
N PHE A 33 -9.20 -1.41 -3.83
CA PHE A 33 -8.80 -0.38 -4.78
C PHE A 33 -7.31 -0.08 -4.58
N TYR A 34 -6.53 -0.20 -5.64
CA TYR A 34 -5.08 0.00 -5.58
C TYR A 34 -4.67 1.39 -6.06
N PHE A 35 -3.73 1.99 -5.32
CA PHE A 35 -3.07 3.24 -5.63
C PHE A 35 -1.58 2.97 -5.82
N LYS A 36 -1.10 3.18 -7.05
CA LYS A 36 0.29 2.93 -7.43
C LYS A 36 1.20 4.13 -7.15
N LEU A 37 2.35 3.87 -6.54
CA LEU A 37 3.35 4.89 -6.20
C LEU A 37 4.32 5.11 -7.38
N GLU A 38 3.80 5.66 -8.48
CA GLU A 38 4.57 5.93 -9.71
C GLU A 38 5.87 6.71 -9.44
N GLY A 39 6.97 6.27 -10.05
CA GLY A 39 8.29 6.90 -9.92
C GLY A 39 8.96 6.71 -8.56
N PHE A 40 8.52 5.76 -7.73
CA PHE A 40 9.19 5.40 -6.48
C PHE A 40 9.59 3.93 -6.47
N ALA A 41 10.91 3.65 -6.48
CA ALA A 41 11.46 2.30 -6.41
C ALA A 41 10.88 1.38 -7.50
N ASP A 42 10.32 0.23 -7.11
CA ASP A 42 9.59 -0.74 -7.93
C ASP A 42 8.12 -0.35 -8.18
N GLU A 43 7.75 0.90 -7.86
CA GLU A 43 6.41 1.45 -7.96
C GLU A 43 5.34 0.64 -7.20
N PRO A 44 5.50 0.46 -5.88
CA PRO A 44 4.60 -0.38 -5.11
C PRO A 44 3.18 0.17 -5.09
N GLU A 45 2.24 -0.70 -4.76
CA GLU A 45 0.84 -0.36 -4.59
C GLU A 45 0.45 -0.35 -3.12
N VAL A 46 -0.43 0.57 -2.76
CA VAL A 46 -1.18 0.54 -1.50
C VAL A 46 -2.65 0.36 -1.82
N TYR A 47 -3.40 -0.30 -0.94
CA TYR A 47 -4.83 -0.52 -1.15
C TYR A 47 -5.68 0.30 -0.19
N LEU A 48 -6.88 0.61 -0.66
CA LEU A 48 -8.07 0.93 0.13
C LEU A 48 -9.07 -0.19 -0.13
N ARG A 49 -9.51 -0.91 0.90
CA ARG A 49 -10.45 -2.03 0.79
C ARG A 49 -11.68 -1.75 1.62
N THR A 50 -12.84 -2.03 1.05
CA THR A 50 -14.13 -1.96 1.75
C THR A 50 -14.39 -3.28 2.47
N THR A 51 -14.75 -3.24 3.75
CA THR A 51 -15.04 -4.43 4.56
C THR A 51 -16.35 -4.26 5.32
N ASN A 52 -16.81 -5.31 5.99
CA ASN A 52 -18.03 -5.27 6.80
C ASN A 52 -17.98 -4.22 7.93
N ASP A 53 -16.78 -3.94 8.43
CA ASP A 53 -16.54 -3.04 9.57
C ASP A 53 -16.21 -1.60 9.14
N GLY A 54 -15.78 -1.38 7.90
CA GLY A 54 -15.44 -0.05 7.43
C GLY A 54 -14.56 -0.04 6.18
N LEU A 55 -13.63 0.91 6.14
CA LEU A 55 -12.54 0.95 5.17
C LEU A 55 -11.25 0.47 5.81
N GLU A 56 -10.47 -0.30 5.07
CA GLU A 56 -9.14 -0.74 5.45
C GLU A 56 -8.09 -0.21 4.49
N PHE A 57 -6.92 0.12 5.03
CA PHE A 57 -5.78 0.61 4.28
C PHE A 57 -4.58 -0.26 4.56
N GLY A 58 -3.86 -0.63 3.52
CA GLY A 58 -2.67 -1.46 3.64
C GLY A 58 -1.90 -1.54 2.35
N TYR A 59 -1.07 -2.58 2.24
CA TYR A 59 -0.40 -2.95 1.01
C TYR A 59 -0.28 -4.46 0.95
N GLU A 60 -0.06 -4.96 -0.26
CA GLU A 60 0.29 -6.34 -0.52
C GLU A 60 1.79 -6.41 -0.80
N ALA A 61 2.44 -7.46 -0.32
CA ALA A 61 3.87 -7.66 -0.51
C ALA A 61 4.19 -9.15 -0.62
N THR A 62 5.31 -9.45 -1.28
CA THR A 62 5.81 -10.83 -1.37
C THR A 62 6.05 -11.38 0.04
N GLN A 63 5.50 -12.58 0.27
CA GLN A 63 5.75 -13.35 1.48
C GLN A 63 6.71 -14.49 1.16
N TRP A 64 7.66 -14.74 2.05
CA TRP A 64 8.56 -15.87 1.98
C TRP A 64 8.16 -16.85 3.10
N ASP A 65 7.48 -17.93 2.72
CA ASP A 65 7.10 -19.06 3.60
C ASP A 65 8.04 -20.27 3.43
N GLY A 66 9.04 -20.15 2.55
CA GLY A 66 10.09 -21.12 2.32
C GLY A 66 11.19 -20.54 1.42
N TYR A 67 11.86 -21.43 0.69
CA TYR A 67 12.88 -21.08 -0.30
C TYR A 67 12.30 -20.34 -1.51
N MET A 68 11.03 -20.62 -1.85
CA MET A 68 10.30 -19.92 -2.90
C MET A 68 9.34 -18.88 -2.29
N PRO A 69 9.09 -17.74 -2.95
CA PRO A 69 8.02 -16.84 -2.54
C PRO A 69 6.66 -17.54 -2.61
N SER A 70 5.80 -17.23 -1.65
CA SER A 70 4.43 -17.72 -1.60
C SER A 70 3.68 -17.27 -2.87
N PRO A 71 2.86 -18.14 -3.50
CA PRO A 71 2.07 -17.77 -4.66
C PRO A 71 0.96 -16.76 -4.32
N ILE A 72 0.65 -16.59 -3.03
CA ILE A 72 -0.34 -15.64 -2.52
C ILE A 72 0.42 -14.50 -1.82
N PRO A 73 0.22 -13.24 -2.21
CA PRO A 73 0.88 -12.13 -1.54
C PRO A 73 0.39 -11.99 -0.08
N GLY A 74 1.31 -11.58 0.80
CA GLY A 74 0.97 -11.22 2.16
C GLY A 74 0.19 -9.90 2.19
N VAL A 75 -0.95 -9.88 2.89
CA VAL A 75 -1.79 -8.68 3.06
C VAL A 75 -1.44 -7.99 4.38
N TYR A 76 -0.95 -6.76 4.31
CA TYR A 76 -0.50 -6.00 5.49
C TYR A 76 -1.41 -4.82 5.78
N LYS A 77 -2.46 -5.05 6.59
CA LYS A 77 -3.34 -3.98 7.12
C LYS A 77 -2.56 -3.01 8.00
N LYS A 78 -2.76 -1.71 7.80
CA LYS A 78 -2.12 -0.63 8.58
C LYS A 78 -3.12 0.26 9.30
N HIS A 79 -4.19 0.63 8.64
CA HIS A 79 -5.22 1.49 9.22
C HIS A 79 -6.61 0.96 8.88
N SER A 80 -7.57 1.33 9.71
CA SER A 80 -8.99 1.08 9.47
C SER A 80 -9.80 2.29 9.88
N LEU A 81 -10.91 2.52 9.18
CA LEU A 81 -11.85 3.59 9.43
C LEU A 81 -13.26 2.99 9.52
N PRO A 82 -13.87 2.93 10.71
CA PRO A 82 -15.19 2.31 10.89
C PRO A 82 -16.30 3.01 10.12
N TRP A 83 -17.32 2.25 9.71
CA TRP A 83 -18.49 2.81 9.01
C TRP A 83 -19.22 3.87 9.82
N GLU A 84 -19.34 3.70 11.14
CA GLU A 84 -20.00 4.65 12.04
C GLU A 84 -19.29 6.02 12.01
N THR A 85 -17.96 5.99 11.92
CA THR A 85 -17.16 7.21 11.81
C THR A 85 -17.35 7.86 10.44
N LEU A 86 -17.37 7.09 9.35
CA LEU A 86 -17.62 7.63 8.01
C LEU A 86 -19.01 8.26 7.88
N GLN A 87 -20.04 7.56 8.34
CA GLN A 87 -21.43 7.99 8.21
C GLN A 87 -21.78 9.21 9.06
N SER A 88 -21.04 9.45 10.15
CA SER A 88 -21.21 10.65 10.98
C SER A 88 -20.60 11.93 10.39
N LEU A 89 -19.85 11.81 9.29
CA LEU A 89 -19.12 12.91 8.67
C LEU A 89 -19.73 13.32 7.33
N ASN A 90 -19.57 14.60 6.97
CA ASN A 90 -19.86 15.06 5.63
C ASN A 90 -18.79 14.58 4.64
N LYS A 91 -19.11 14.60 3.35
CA LYS A 91 -18.23 14.09 2.28
C LYS A 91 -16.83 14.70 2.32
N GLU A 92 -16.71 16.01 2.56
CA GLU A 92 -15.42 16.71 2.61
C GLU A 92 -14.51 16.16 3.73
N LYS A 93 -15.05 15.99 4.95
CA LYS A 93 -14.30 15.41 6.07
C LYS A 93 -13.98 13.94 5.86
N GLN A 94 -14.88 13.18 5.25
CA GLN A 94 -14.58 11.78 4.90
C GLN A 94 -13.37 11.71 3.96
N GLN A 95 -13.37 12.51 2.89
CA GLN A 95 -12.27 12.56 1.92
C GLN A 95 -10.95 12.99 2.58
N GLU A 96 -10.99 13.97 3.49
CA GLU A 96 -9.83 14.41 4.25
C GLU A 96 -9.21 13.28 5.10
N ILE A 97 -10.03 12.56 5.87
CA ILE A 97 -9.57 11.44 6.71
C ILE A 97 -9.05 10.29 5.85
N ILE A 98 -9.76 9.93 4.78
CA ILE A 98 -9.33 8.88 3.84
C ILE A 98 -7.96 9.24 3.24
N LEU A 99 -7.78 10.50 2.81
CA LEU A 99 -6.51 10.99 2.30
C LEU A 99 -5.41 10.92 3.37
N GLU A 100 -5.70 11.33 4.61
CA GLU A 100 -4.74 11.28 5.70
C GLU A 100 -4.28 9.84 5.99
N LEU A 101 -5.22 8.90 6.10
CA LEU A 101 -4.93 7.48 6.35
C LEU A 101 -4.17 6.84 5.19
N LEU A 102 -4.56 7.13 3.94
CA LEU A 102 -3.83 6.68 2.75
C LEU A 102 -2.40 7.21 2.75
N MET A 103 -2.20 8.50 3.05
CA MET A 103 -0.86 9.09 3.13
C MET A 103 -0.02 8.49 4.26
N LYS A 104 -0.62 8.16 5.41
CA LYS A 104 0.07 7.43 6.50
C LYS A 104 0.49 6.02 6.05
N THR A 105 -0.37 5.29 5.35
CA THR A 105 -0.06 3.97 4.77
C THR A 105 1.09 4.07 3.76
N ILE A 106 1.01 5.02 2.83
CA ILE A 106 2.07 5.31 1.84
C ILE A 106 3.40 5.57 2.54
N ASN A 107 3.42 6.48 3.52
CA ASN A 107 4.65 6.82 4.23
C ASN A 107 5.21 5.63 5.02
N THR A 108 4.34 4.81 5.61
CA THR A 108 4.73 3.57 6.29
C THR A 108 5.40 2.60 5.32
N ARG A 109 4.79 2.38 4.15
CA ARG A 109 5.35 1.50 3.12
C ARG A 109 6.68 2.03 2.58
N LYS A 110 6.77 3.32 2.22
CA LYS A 110 8.01 3.94 1.72
C LYS A 110 9.18 3.84 2.70
N ARG A 111 8.92 3.88 4.02
CA ARG A 111 9.97 3.75 5.06
C ARG A 111 10.59 2.35 5.14
N GLN A 112 9.91 1.33 4.61
CA GLN A 112 10.43 -0.04 4.57
C GLN A 112 11.48 -0.23 3.46
N TYR A 113 11.53 0.68 2.49
CA TYR A 113 12.52 0.64 1.42
C TYR A 113 13.86 1.19 1.88
N ARG A 114 14.93 0.44 1.61
CA ARG A 114 16.32 0.85 1.88
C ARG A 114 17.14 0.74 0.60
N LYS A 115 18.21 1.54 0.50
CA LYS A 115 19.13 1.44 -0.63
C LYS A 115 20.02 0.22 -0.44
N CYS A 116 20.18 -0.58 -1.49
CA CYS A 116 21.20 -1.61 -1.53
C CYS A 116 22.59 -0.97 -1.57
N GLN A 117 23.54 -1.48 -0.78
CA GLN A 117 24.92 -0.98 -0.73
C GLN A 117 25.71 -1.24 -2.02
N PHE A 118 25.32 -2.23 -2.83
CA PHE A 118 26.00 -2.60 -4.07
C PHE A 118 25.38 -1.94 -5.30
N CYS A 119 24.08 -2.15 -5.57
CA CYS A 119 23.42 -1.58 -6.76
C CYS A 119 22.85 -0.17 -6.54
N GLY A 120 22.75 0.31 -5.30
CA GLY A 120 22.20 1.63 -4.98
C GLY A 120 20.67 1.77 -5.12
N GLU A 121 19.99 0.74 -5.62
CA GLU A 121 18.54 0.73 -5.81
C GLU A 121 17.78 0.70 -4.48
N LYS A 122 16.58 1.29 -4.46
CA LYS A 122 15.69 1.21 -3.30
C LYS A 122 14.91 -0.10 -3.36
N VAL A 123 15.11 -0.94 -2.35
CA VAL A 123 14.55 -2.29 -2.31
C VAL A 123 13.65 -2.45 -1.09
N ALA A 124 12.50 -3.10 -1.30
CA ALA A 124 11.53 -3.42 -0.26
C ALA A 124 12.11 -4.41 0.77
N VAL A 125 11.52 -4.50 1.97
CA VAL A 125 12.05 -5.38 3.03
C VAL A 125 12.00 -6.86 2.66
N GLU A 126 10.96 -7.27 1.94
CA GLU A 126 10.76 -8.63 1.46
C GLU A 126 11.71 -9.03 0.32
N HIS A 127 12.45 -8.10 -0.29
CA HIS A 127 13.43 -8.39 -1.33
C HIS A 127 14.87 -8.13 -0.86
N ARG A 128 15.07 -8.03 0.46
CA ARG A 128 16.37 -7.80 1.08
C ARG A 128 16.85 -9.00 1.86
N PHE A 129 18.12 -9.33 1.65
CA PHE A 129 18.83 -10.39 2.36
C PHE A 129 19.11 -9.97 3.80
N ASP A 130 19.60 -8.74 3.97
CA ASP A 130 19.90 -8.14 5.26
C ASP A 130 19.45 -6.66 5.29
N LYS A 131 20.03 -5.86 6.19
CA LYS A 131 19.66 -4.44 6.32
C LYS A 131 20.05 -3.61 5.09
N ASP A 132 21.13 -3.97 4.40
CA ASP A 132 21.82 -3.13 3.42
C ASP A 132 21.97 -3.80 2.05
N THR A 133 21.59 -5.07 1.90
CA THR A 133 21.81 -5.88 0.69
C THR A 133 20.50 -6.44 0.14
N CYS A 134 20.25 -6.29 -1.16
CA CYS A 134 19.13 -6.94 -1.84
C CYS A 134 19.42 -8.42 -2.16
N HIS A 135 18.38 -9.22 -2.40
CA HIS A 135 18.56 -10.65 -2.75
C HIS A 135 19.48 -10.86 -3.96
N GLY A 136 19.30 -10.07 -5.04
CA GLY A 136 20.13 -10.18 -6.24
C GLY A 136 21.62 -9.97 -5.95
N CYS A 137 21.97 -8.87 -5.27
CA CYS A 137 23.37 -8.60 -4.92
C CYS A 137 23.92 -9.60 -3.89
N ALA A 138 23.08 -10.17 -3.01
CA ALA A 138 23.52 -11.23 -2.11
C ALA A 138 23.89 -12.51 -2.87
N SER A 139 23.14 -12.86 -3.92
CA SER A 139 23.51 -13.96 -4.81
C SER A 139 24.82 -13.68 -5.54
N ASP A 140 25.00 -12.47 -6.09
CA ASP A 140 26.19 -12.11 -6.87
C ASP A 140 27.47 -11.98 -6.02
N HIS A 141 27.38 -11.40 -4.83
CA HIS A 141 28.55 -11.09 -4.00
C HIS A 141 28.82 -12.10 -2.89
N PHE A 142 27.78 -12.79 -2.38
CA PHE A 142 27.90 -13.72 -1.26
C PHE A 142 27.59 -15.17 -1.63
N GLY A 143 27.15 -15.44 -2.87
CA GLY A 143 26.82 -16.78 -3.32
C GLY A 143 25.54 -17.36 -2.68
N VAL A 144 24.62 -16.49 -2.22
CA VAL A 144 23.34 -16.92 -1.63
C VAL A 144 22.42 -17.47 -2.72
N VAL A 145 21.79 -18.61 -2.44
CA VAL A 145 20.82 -19.27 -3.34
C VAL A 145 19.45 -19.28 -2.65
N TYR A 146 18.41 -18.88 -3.40
CA TYR A 146 17.00 -18.84 -2.98
C TYR A 146 16.22 -19.93 -3.70
#